data_AF-I9DIV0-F1
#
_entry.id   AF-I9DIV0-F1
#
_cell.length_a   1.000
_cell.length_b   1.000
_cell.length_c   1.000
_cell.angle_alpha   90.00
_cell.angle_beta   90.00
_cell.angle_gamma   90.00
#
_symmetry.space_group_name_H-M   'P 1'
#
loop_
_entity.id
_entity.type
_entity.pdbx_description
1 polymer ?
#
loop_
_entity_poly.entity_id
_entity_poly.type
_entity_poly.pdbx_seq_one_letter_code
_entity_poly.pdbx_strand_id
1 'polypeptide(L)'
;MKKVYVAVALAFCMLLSSAVVFAAPGDKLIKFGMRGEDVQMVQKSLLEKGFYFDEVDGVFGKATLKAIKDFQISNGLLADGVVGRETLLCLGRPGSADGNPSRYSRSLNMSASAYSAYDDGNSNHTYGGNLVRKGIVAVDPNVIPLGTRLFIPGYGHAIADDIGGAIKGNKIDLAFDSHGEAMQFGRKKVIVYILD
;
A
#
# COMPACT_ATOMS: atom_id res chain seq x y z
N MET A 1 -22.42 -43.76 -40.45
CA MET A 1 -22.59 -43.72 -38.97
C MET A 1 -21.91 -42.47 -38.43
N LYS A 2 -22.37 -41.97 -37.28
CA LYS A 2 -22.30 -40.59 -36.78
C LYS A 2 -20.87 -40.09 -36.42
N LYS A 3 -20.70 -38.75 -36.57
CA LYS A 3 -19.62 -37.83 -36.16
C LYS A 3 -19.05 -38.12 -34.76
N VAL A 4 -17.82 -37.68 -34.45
CA VAL A 4 -17.53 -36.76 -33.30
C VAL A 4 -16.20 -36.02 -33.53
N TYR A 5 -16.27 -34.69 -33.53
CA TYR A 5 -15.14 -33.78 -33.32
C TYR A 5 -14.91 -33.65 -31.82
N VAL A 6 -13.68 -33.86 -31.33
CA VAL A 6 -13.33 -33.53 -29.94
C VAL A 6 -12.63 -32.17 -29.97
N ALA A 7 -13.44 -31.12 -29.79
CA ALA A 7 -12.95 -29.79 -29.50
C ALA A 7 -12.48 -29.75 -28.03
N VAL A 8 -11.21 -29.41 -27.85
CA VAL A 8 -10.62 -29.11 -26.54
C VAL A 8 -11.18 -27.77 -26.08
N ALA A 9 -12.05 -27.80 -25.08
CA ALA A 9 -12.48 -26.60 -24.36
C ALA A 9 -11.93 -26.68 -22.93
N LEU A 10 -10.73 -26.14 -22.74
CA LEU A 10 -10.23 -25.79 -21.41
C LEU A 10 -11.04 -24.58 -20.93
N ALA A 11 -12.04 -24.85 -20.09
CA ALA A 11 -12.77 -23.80 -19.38
C ALA A 11 -11.85 -23.18 -18.32
N PHE A 12 -11.06 -22.18 -18.73
CA PHE A 12 -10.37 -21.29 -17.80
C PHE A 12 -11.39 -20.29 -17.27
N CYS A 13 -12.16 -20.71 -16.25
CA CYS A 13 -13.06 -19.82 -15.53
C CYS A 13 -12.21 -18.93 -14.60
N MET A 14 -11.58 -17.91 -15.19
CA MET A 14 -11.10 -16.76 -14.42
C MET A 14 -12.33 -16.06 -13.87
N LEU A 15 -12.60 -16.30 -12.59
CA LEU A 15 -13.36 -15.36 -11.77
C LEU A 15 -12.60 -14.03 -11.79
N LEU A 16 -12.93 -13.18 -12.76
CA LEU A 16 -12.65 -11.75 -12.72
C LEU A 16 -13.50 -11.17 -11.59
N SER A 17 -13.03 -11.36 -10.36
CA SER A 17 -13.32 -10.43 -9.28
C SER A 17 -12.57 -9.14 -9.62
N SER A 18 -13.13 -8.33 -10.51
CA SER A 18 -12.79 -6.92 -10.58
C SER A 18 -13.19 -6.34 -9.22
N ALA A 19 -12.22 -6.30 -8.31
CA ALA A 19 -12.30 -5.41 -7.18
C ALA A 19 -12.51 -4.01 -7.79
N VAL A 20 -13.74 -3.51 -7.68
CA VAL A 20 -14.06 -2.14 -8.02
C VAL A 20 -13.21 -1.30 -7.07
N VAL A 21 -12.16 -0.67 -7.60
CA VAL A 21 -11.37 0.29 -6.86
C VAL A 21 -12.31 1.46 -6.58
N PHE A 22 -12.84 1.53 -5.37
CA PHE A 22 -13.51 2.72 -4.89
C PHE A 22 -12.43 3.78 -4.67
N ALA A 23 -12.15 4.59 -5.70
CA ALA A 23 -11.68 5.93 -5.47
C ALA A 23 -12.77 6.62 -4.64
N ALA A 24 -12.47 6.96 -3.39
CA ALA A 24 -13.39 7.72 -2.57
C ALA A 24 -13.78 9.01 -3.32
N PRO A 25 -15.04 9.46 -3.27
CA PRO A 25 -15.45 10.72 -3.87
C PRO A 25 -14.54 11.84 -3.33
N GLY A 26 -13.81 12.53 -4.22
CA GLY A 26 -12.90 13.63 -3.87
C GLY A 26 -11.41 13.37 -4.10
N ASP A 27 -10.99 12.16 -4.48
CA ASP A 27 -9.59 11.89 -4.82
C ASP A 27 -9.27 12.31 -6.26
N LYS A 28 -8.47 13.37 -6.42
CA LYS A 28 -7.92 13.75 -7.72
C LYS A 28 -6.98 12.65 -8.21
N LEU A 29 -7.40 11.93 -9.26
CA LEU A 29 -6.60 10.89 -9.89
C LEU A 29 -5.79 11.47 -11.06
N ILE A 30 -4.49 11.21 -11.09
CA ILE A 30 -3.64 11.52 -12.24
C ILE A 30 -3.44 10.23 -13.04
N LYS A 31 -3.83 10.23 -14.32
CA LYS A 31 -3.89 9.04 -15.18
C LYS A 31 -3.46 9.31 -16.61
N PHE A 32 -3.21 8.24 -17.37
CA PHE A 32 -2.78 8.28 -18.76
C PHE A 32 -3.59 9.25 -19.62
N GLY A 33 -2.90 10.04 -20.45
CA GLY A 33 -3.48 11.05 -21.31
C GLY A 33 -3.69 12.42 -20.66
N MET A 34 -3.58 12.54 -19.33
CA MET A 34 -3.61 13.84 -18.64
C MET A 34 -2.38 14.69 -18.96
N ARG A 35 -2.53 16.00 -18.79
CA ARG A 35 -1.46 16.98 -18.97
C ARG A 35 -1.52 18.07 -17.90
N GLY A 36 -0.41 18.74 -17.65
CA GLY A 36 -0.32 19.93 -16.79
C GLY A 36 0.56 19.74 -15.56
N GLU A 37 0.45 20.68 -14.62
CA GLU A 37 1.33 20.80 -13.45
C GLU A 37 1.32 19.56 -12.56
N ASP A 38 0.17 18.89 -12.40
CA ASP A 38 0.09 17.64 -11.62
C ASP A 38 0.94 16.52 -12.24
N VAL A 39 0.97 16.44 -13.58
CA VAL A 39 1.78 15.45 -14.28
C VAL A 39 3.26 15.78 -14.15
N GLN A 40 3.62 17.07 -14.28
CA GLN A 40 5.01 17.53 -14.08
C GLN A 40 5.50 17.22 -12.66
N MET A 41 4.64 17.43 -11.66
CA MET A 41 4.93 17.08 -10.27
C MET A 41 5.25 15.59 -10.12
N VAL A 42 4.40 14.73 -10.69
CA VAL A 42 4.61 13.27 -10.66
C VAL A 42 5.90 12.88 -11.38
N GLN A 43 6.11 13.35 -12.60
CA GLN A 43 7.32 13.08 -13.38
C GLN A 43 8.58 13.51 -12.63
N LYS A 44 8.58 14.71 -12.03
CA LYS A 44 9.69 15.21 -11.21
C LYS A 44 9.96 14.31 -10.01
N SER A 45 8.92 13.92 -9.26
CA SER A 45 9.08 13.03 -8.10
C SER A 45 9.52 11.61 -8.49
N LEU A 46 9.10 11.09 -9.65
CA LEU A 46 9.59 9.82 -10.17
C LEU A 46 11.05 9.92 -10.62
N LEU A 47 11.45 11.04 -11.21
CA LEU A 47 12.84 11.31 -11.61
C LEU A 47 13.75 11.39 -10.39
N GLU A 48 13.37 12.15 -9.36
CA GLU A 48 14.08 12.24 -8.08
C GLU A 48 14.27 10.87 -7.40
N LYS A 49 13.34 9.94 -7.63
CA LYS A 49 13.37 8.58 -7.08
C LYS A 49 14.01 7.55 -8.03
N GLY A 50 14.47 7.96 -9.22
CA GLY A 50 15.15 7.08 -10.17
C GLY A 50 14.23 6.16 -10.98
N PHE A 51 12.95 6.51 -11.13
CA PHE A 51 11.98 5.75 -11.94
C PHE A 51 11.67 6.39 -13.31
N TYR A 52 12.00 7.67 -13.48
CA TYR A 52 11.73 8.42 -14.70
C TYR A 52 13.01 9.08 -15.23
N PHE A 53 13.26 8.92 -16.52
CA PHE A 53 14.51 9.33 -17.16
C PHE A 53 14.32 10.23 -18.40
N ASP A 54 13.07 10.52 -18.74
CA ASP A 54 12.71 11.42 -19.85
C ASP A 54 12.49 12.85 -19.33
N GLU A 55 12.24 13.79 -20.25
CA GLU A 55 11.93 15.17 -19.91
C GLU A 55 10.63 15.31 -19.10
N VAL A 56 10.63 16.27 -18.17
CA VAL A 56 9.45 16.66 -17.38
C VAL A 56 8.61 17.62 -18.23
N ASP A 57 7.89 17.06 -19.20
CA ASP A 57 7.08 17.80 -20.17
C ASP A 57 5.63 18.05 -19.71
N GLY A 58 5.20 17.42 -18.61
CA GLY A 58 3.84 17.50 -18.11
C GLY A 58 2.84 16.73 -18.95
N VAL A 59 3.26 15.76 -19.76
CA VAL A 59 2.40 14.90 -20.56
C VAL A 59 2.44 13.49 -20.03
N PHE A 60 1.29 12.97 -19.62
CA PHE A 60 1.20 11.59 -19.15
C PHE A 60 1.11 10.64 -20.35
N GLY A 61 2.27 10.39 -20.96
CA GLY A 61 2.47 9.45 -22.06
C GLY A 61 2.90 8.04 -21.61
N LYS A 62 3.38 7.24 -22.57
CA LYS A 62 3.81 5.85 -22.34
C LYS A 62 4.99 5.75 -21.37
N ALA A 63 5.94 6.67 -21.44
CA ALA A 63 7.10 6.70 -20.54
C ALA A 63 6.68 6.94 -19.09
N THR A 64 5.82 7.95 -18.85
CA THR A 64 5.27 8.25 -17.53
C THR A 64 4.46 7.08 -16.98
N LEU A 65 3.64 6.43 -17.83
CA LEU A 65 2.89 5.23 -17.44
C LEU A 65 3.81 4.10 -16.96
N LYS A 66 4.88 3.83 -17.72
CA LYS A 66 5.86 2.81 -17.36
C LYS A 66 6.51 3.15 -16.02
N ALA A 67 6.99 4.38 -15.85
CA ALA A 67 7.64 4.83 -14.62
C ALA A 67 6.72 4.74 -13.39
N ILE A 68 5.44 5.10 -13.53
CA ILE A 68 4.46 4.98 -12.45
C ILE A 68 4.25 3.52 -12.07
N LYS A 69 4.09 2.63 -13.05
CA LYS A 69 3.90 1.20 -12.77
C LYS A 69 5.13 0.59 -12.11
N ASP A 70 6.32 0.89 -12.61
CA ASP A 70 7.57 0.41 -12.01
C ASP A 70 7.71 0.93 -10.57
N PHE A 71 7.37 2.20 -10.34
CA PHE A 71 7.34 2.80 -9.00
C PHE A 71 6.33 2.11 -8.08
N GLN A 72 5.09 1.90 -8.54
CA GLN A 72 4.05 1.21 -7.79
C GLN A 72 4.49 -0.21 -7.41
N ILE A 73 5.03 -0.99 -8.36
CA ILE A 73 5.58 -2.34 -8.11
C ILE A 73 6.66 -2.30 -7.04
N SER A 74 7.63 -1.39 -7.18
CA SER A 74 8.76 -1.30 -6.23
C SER A 74 8.33 -0.92 -4.81
N ASN A 75 7.17 -0.26 -4.65
CA ASN A 75 6.60 0.13 -3.35
C ASN A 75 5.50 -0.85 -2.88
N GLY A 76 5.27 -1.96 -3.58
CA GLY A 76 4.21 -2.92 -3.24
C GLY A 76 2.80 -2.35 -3.35
N LEU A 77 2.61 -1.33 -4.19
CA LEU A 77 1.30 -0.77 -4.53
C LEU A 77 0.66 -1.55 -5.69
N LEU A 78 -0.64 -1.35 -5.89
CA LEU A 78 -1.30 -1.80 -7.10
C LEU A 78 -0.67 -1.11 -8.34
N ALA A 79 -0.14 -1.89 -9.26
CA ALA A 79 0.55 -1.40 -10.46
C ALA A 79 -0.41 -1.06 -11.62
N ASP A 80 -1.48 -0.32 -11.31
CA ASP A 80 -2.52 0.06 -12.27
C ASP A 80 -2.12 1.22 -13.19
N GLY A 81 -1.03 1.93 -12.87
CA GLY A 81 -0.60 3.12 -13.59
C GLY A 81 -1.46 4.35 -13.31
N VAL A 82 -2.27 4.33 -12.25
CA VAL A 82 -3.09 5.46 -11.79
C VAL A 82 -2.45 6.03 -10.52
N VAL A 83 -2.16 7.32 -10.54
CA VAL A 83 -1.62 8.01 -9.38
C VAL A 83 -2.79 8.49 -8.54
N GLY A 84 -3.18 7.63 -7.60
CA GLY A 84 -4.10 7.95 -6.51
C GLY A 84 -3.37 8.31 -5.22
N ARG A 85 -4.15 8.38 -4.13
CA ARG A 85 -3.69 8.74 -2.78
C ARG A 85 -2.44 7.99 -2.32
N GLU A 86 -2.47 6.66 -2.35
CA GLU A 86 -1.35 5.83 -1.89
C GLU A 86 -0.08 6.05 -2.71
N THR A 87 -0.21 6.25 -4.02
CA THR A 87 0.93 6.55 -4.89
C THR A 87 1.51 7.93 -4.54
N LEU A 88 0.66 8.94 -4.31
CA LEU A 88 1.07 10.28 -3.88
C LEU A 88 1.78 10.26 -2.52
N LEU A 89 1.28 9.49 -1.55
CA LEU A 89 1.94 9.27 -0.26
C LEU A 89 3.38 8.78 -0.47
N CYS A 90 3.56 7.73 -1.27
CA CYS A 90 4.87 7.16 -1.57
C CYS A 90 5.79 8.10 -2.38
N LEU A 91 5.21 8.97 -3.21
CA LEU A 91 5.94 10.03 -3.92
C LEU A 91 6.44 11.13 -2.97
N GLY A 92 6.03 11.12 -1.69
CA GLY A 92 6.36 12.16 -0.71
C GLY A 92 5.58 13.46 -0.96
N ARG A 93 4.42 13.35 -1.63
CA ARG A 93 3.56 14.48 -1.98
C ARG A 93 2.24 14.29 -1.24
N PRO A 94 2.02 14.95 -0.09
CA PRO A 94 0.68 14.98 0.48
C PRO A 94 -0.26 15.60 -0.55
N GLY A 95 -1.34 14.89 -0.90
CA GLY A 95 -2.31 15.32 -1.90
C GLY A 95 -2.69 16.79 -1.69
N SER A 96 -2.59 17.59 -2.74
CA SER A 96 -2.71 19.06 -2.65
C SER A 96 -3.89 19.59 -3.45
N ALA A 97 -4.49 20.64 -2.85
CA ALA A 97 -5.41 21.68 -3.37
C ALA A 97 -6.94 21.47 -3.36
N ASP A 98 -7.49 20.27 -3.25
CA ASP A 98 -8.96 20.09 -3.44
C ASP A 98 -9.75 19.75 -2.15
N GLY A 99 -9.14 19.95 -0.97
CA GLY A 99 -9.88 20.01 0.30
C GLY A 99 -10.20 18.70 1.03
N ASN A 100 -9.64 17.54 0.62
CA ASN A 100 -9.83 16.28 1.34
C ASN A 100 -8.50 15.71 1.92
N PRO A 101 -8.10 16.06 3.16
CA PRO A 101 -6.94 15.49 3.82
C PRO A 101 -7.29 14.09 4.34
N SER A 102 -6.65 13.03 3.87
CA SER A 102 -5.62 12.47 4.76
C SER A 102 -4.24 12.87 4.29
N ARG A 103 -3.78 14.04 4.75
CA ARG A 103 -2.36 14.30 4.80
C ARG A 103 -1.74 13.22 5.69
N TYR A 104 -0.57 12.75 5.31
CA TYR A 104 0.26 12.11 6.31
C TYR A 104 1.02 13.23 7.03
N SER A 105 1.06 13.20 8.36
CA SER A 105 1.78 14.20 9.16
C SER A 105 3.28 13.97 9.10
N ARG A 106 3.71 12.71 9.01
CA ARG A 106 5.13 12.32 8.88
C ARG A 106 5.26 10.88 8.40
N SER A 107 6.46 10.51 7.96
CA SER A 107 6.84 9.13 7.67
C SER A 107 7.97 8.66 8.59
N LEU A 108 8.00 7.36 8.87
CA LEU A 108 8.98 6.71 9.76
C LEU A 108 9.61 5.50 9.07
N ASN A 109 10.95 5.42 9.10
CA ASN A 109 11.67 4.21 8.72
C ASN A 109 11.70 3.23 9.90
N MET A 110 10.97 2.13 9.80
CA MET A 110 10.78 1.16 10.89
C MET A 110 11.32 -0.22 10.52
N SER A 111 11.70 -0.99 11.54
CA SER A 111 11.98 -2.42 11.43
C SER A 111 10.68 -3.18 11.65
N ALA A 112 10.15 -3.79 10.59
CA ALA A 112 8.92 -4.56 10.64
C ALA A 112 9.18 -6.04 10.85
N SER A 113 8.34 -6.66 11.67
CA SER A 113 8.04 -8.09 11.66
C SER A 113 6.55 -8.29 11.39
N ALA A 114 6.13 -9.56 11.37
CA ALA A 114 4.74 -9.93 11.24
C ALA A 114 4.39 -11.01 12.26
N TYR A 115 3.13 -11.03 12.67
CA TYR A 115 2.57 -12.02 13.59
C TYR A 115 1.13 -12.36 13.23
N SER A 116 0.62 -13.43 13.80
CA SER A 116 -0.77 -13.82 13.72
C SER A 116 -1.30 -14.26 15.09
N ALA A 117 -2.63 -14.32 15.22
CA ALA A 117 -3.30 -14.89 16.39
C ALA A 117 -2.93 -16.36 16.63
N TYR A 118 -2.50 -17.06 15.58
CA TYR A 118 -2.25 -18.50 15.58
C TYR A 118 -0.78 -18.86 15.89
N ASP A 119 0.07 -17.88 16.16
CA ASP A 119 1.46 -18.12 16.53
C ASP A 119 1.56 -18.54 18.01
N ASP A 120 2.51 -19.43 18.32
CA ASP A 120 2.70 -19.94 19.69
C ASP A 120 2.93 -18.80 20.71
N GLY A 121 2.12 -18.78 21.76
CA GLY A 121 2.20 -17.78 22.83
C GLY A 121 1.41 -16.50 22.58
N ASN A 122 0.76 -16.36 21.42
CA ASN A 122 -0.12 -15.22 21.15
C ASN A 122 -1.53 -15.46 21.66
N SER A 123 -2.19 -14.35 22.03
CA SER A 123 -3.61 -14.33 22.29
C SER A 123 -4.36 -13.89 21.03
N ASN A 124 -5.65 -14.22 20.93
CA ASN A 124 -6.48 -13.76 19.81
C ASN A 124 -6.88 -12.27 19.93
N HIS A 125 -6.46 -11.58 20.99
CA HIS A 125 -6.80 -10.19 21.27
C HIS A 125 -5.55 -9.30 21.37
N THR A 126 -5.72 -8.06 20.92
CA THR A 126 -4.74 -6.98 21.01
C THR A 126 -4.78 -6.33 22.39
N TYR A 127 -3.80 -5.48 22.69
CA TYR A 127 -3.85 -4.60 23.86
C TYR A 127 -5.09 -3.71 23.90
N GLY A 128 -5.55 -3.20 22.74
CA GLY A 128 -6.79 -2.44 22.61
C GLY A 128 -8.06 -3.26 22.79
N GLY A 129 -7.95 -4.59 22.86
CA GLY A 129 -9.06 -5.53 23.07
C GLY A 129 -9.75 -5.98 21.78
N ASN A 130 -9.24 -5.61 20.61
CA ASN A 130 -9.76 -6.08 19.32
C ASN A 130 -9.19 -7.44 18.94
N LEU A 131 -9.86 -8.15 18.03
CA LEU A 131 -9.32 -9.39 17.46
C LEU A 131 -8.08 -9.10 16.62
N VAL A 132 -7.03 -9.89 16.81
CA VAL A 132 -5.83 -9.86 15.96
C VAL A 132 -6.21 -10.27 14.54
N ARG A 133 -6.00 -9.35 13.59
CA ARG A 133 -6.27 -9.52 12.16
C ARG A 133 -5.49 -8.50 11.35
N LYS A 134 -5.39 -8.71 10.04
CA LYS A 134 -4.78 -7.73 9.13
C LYS A 134 -5.44 -6.35 9.27
N GLY A 135 -4.61 -5.31 9.32
CA GLY A 135 -5.01 -3.92 9.59
C GLY A 135 -4.74 -3.47 11.03
N ILE A 136 -4.24 -4.36 11.89
CA ILE A 136 -3.75 -4.00 13.22
C ILE A 136 -2.23 -4.07 13.26
N VAL A 137 -1.61 -3.14 13.98
CA VAL A 137 -0.18 -3.17 14.24
C VAL A 137 0.13 -3.01 15.72
N ALA A 138 1.15 -3.74 16.17
CA ALA A 138 1.79 -3.53 17.45
C ALA A 138 2.90 -2.48 17.31
N VAL A 139 2.93 -1.52 18.23
CA VAL A 139 3.87 -0.39 18.22
C VAL A 139 4.48 -0.14 19.60
N ASP A 140 5.50 0.73 19.64
CA ASP A 140 5.88 1.43 20.86
C ASP A 140 5.02 2.70 21.01
N PRO A 141 4.16 2.82 22.04
CA PRO A 141 3.28 3.97 22.22
C PRO A 141 4.02 5.31 22.38
N ASN A 142 5.30 5.31 22.78
CA ASN A 142 6.10 6.52 22.88
C ASN A 142 6.57 7.04 21.52
N VAL A 143 6.56 6.19 20.49
CA VAL A 143 6.94 6.54 19.12
C VAL A 143 5.70 6.76 18.26
N ILE A 144 4.71 5.87 18.37
CA ILE A 144 3.42 5.93 17.67
C ILE A 144 2.33 5.70 18.71
N PRO A 145 1.55 6.74 19.09
CA PRO A 145 0.45 6.57 20.04
C PRO A 145 -0.59 5.54 19.57
N LEU A 146 -1.22 4.83 20.50
CA LEU A 146 -2.33 3.94 20.18
C LEU A 146 -3.51 4.72 19.58
N GLY A 147 -4.28 4.08 18.70
CA GLY A 147 -5.34 4.68 17.89
C GLY A 147 -4.86 5.41 16.63
N THR A 148 -3.54 5.60 16.46
CA THR A 148 -2.98 6.26 15.28
C THR A 148 -3.31 5.47 14.01
N ARG A 149 -3.81 6.16 12.97
CA ARG A 149 -4.02 5.58 11.64
C ARG A 149 -2.73 5.62 10.84
N LEU A 150 -2.46 4.53 10.12
CA LEU A 150 -1.21 4.32 9.40
C LEU A 150 -1.46 3.87 7.97
N PHE A 151 -0.50 4.12 7.10
CA PHE A 151 -0.37 3.44 5.82
C PHE A 151 1.04 2.85 5.70
N ILE A 152 1.13 1.56 5.36
CA ILE A 152 2.38 0.84 5.15
C ILE A 152 2.34 0.25 3.73
N PRO A 153 3.18 0.72 2.79
CA PRO A 153 3.19 0.20 1.42
C PRO A 153 3.44 -1.30 1.38
N GLY A 154 2.67 -2.02 0.57
CA GLY A 154 2.67 -3.49 0.49
C GLY A 154 1.92 -4.22 1.62
N TYR A 155 1.44 -3.51 2.65
CA TYR A 155 0.57 -4.07 3.69
C TYR A 155 -0.84 -3.46 3.65
N GLY A 156 -0.91 -2.13 3.54
CA GLY A 156 -2.14 -1.35 3.45
C GLY A 156 -2.34 -0.40 4.63
N HIS A 157 -3.58 0.04 4.80
CA HIS A 157 -4.02 0.85 5.93
C HIS A 157 -4.10 0.05 7.23
N ALA A 158 -3.72 0.68 8.34
CA ALA A 158 -3.71 0.03 9.65
C ALA A 158 -4.00 0.99 10.80
N ILE A 159 -4.26 0.42 11.99
CA ILE A 159 -4.40 1.13 13.26
C ILE A 159 -3.38 0.58 14.26
N ALA A 160 -2.70 1.50 14.97
CA ALA A 160 -1.89 1.17 16.13
C ALA A 160 -2.79 0.77 17.31
N ASP A 161 -3.06 -0.53 17.47
CA ASP A 161 -4.02 -1.03 18.46
C ASP A 161 -3.39 -2.05 19.42
N ASP A 162 -2.12 -2.37 19.23
CA ASP A 162 -1.45 -3.39 20.00
C ASP A 162 -0.08 -2.95 20.53
N ILE A 163 0.42 -3.64 21.55
CA ILE A 163 1.76 -3.47 22.09
C ILE A 163 2.44 -4.83 22.26
N GLY A 164 3.74 -4.88 22.02
CA GLY A 164 4.55 -6.06 22.27
C GLY A 164 5.73 -5.74 23.18
N GLY A 165 6.10 -6.65 24.07
CA GLY A 165 7.26 -6.47 24.95
C GLY A 165 8.55 -6.19 24.18
N ALA A 166 8.73 -6.85 23.03
CA ALA A 166 9.88 -6.68 22.14
C ALA A 166 9.75 -5.52 21.12
N ILE A 167 8.56 -4.92 21.02
CA ILE A 167 8.25 -3.84 20.08
C ILE A 167 8.52 -2.50 20.77
N LYS A 168 9.78 -2.05 20.62
CA LYS A 168 10.33 -0.84 21.25
C LYS A 168 11.06 0.03 20.23
N GLY A 169 10.95 1.35 20.35
CA GLY A 169 11.53 2.32 19.43
C GLY A 169 10.95 2.19 18.02
N ASN A 170 11.81 2.27 17.00
CA ASN A 170 11.42 2.15 15.59
C ASN A 170 11.18 0.70 15.14
N LYS A 171 10.49 -0.08 15.96
CA LYS A 171 10.02 -1.44 15.64
C LYS A 171 8.49 -1.44 15.54
N ILE A 172 7.98 -2.25 14.64
CA ILE A 172 6.56 -2.43 14.40
C ILE A 172 6.28 -3.90 14.08
N ASP A 173 5.17 -4.43 14.57
CA ASP A 173 4.72 -5.80 14.26
C ASP A 173 3.38 -5.74 13.56
N LEU A 174 3.29 -6.34 12.38
CA LEU A 174 2.11 -6.24 11.52
C LEU A 174 1.29 -7.50 11.69
N ALA A 175 0.02 -7.36 12.10
CA ALA A 175 -0.87 -8.50 12.24
C ALA A 175 -1.27 -9.04 10.87
N PHE A 176 -1.36 -10.35 10.73
CA PHE A 176 -1.90 -11.03 9.55
C PHE A 176 -3.01 -11.99 9.97
N ASP A 177 -3.87 -12.34 9.01
CA ASP A 177 -4.98 -13.26 9.24
C ASP A 177 -4.51 -14.71 9.36
N SER A 178 -3.26 -15.00 8.99
CA SER A 178 -2.66 -16.33 9.13
C SER A 178 -1.17 -16.30 9.40
N HIS A 179 -0.67 -17.35 10.07
CA HIS A 179 0.76 -17.59 10.27
C HIS A 179 1.52 -17.65 8.94
N GLY A 180 0.94 -18.27 7.91
CA GLY A 180 1.56 -18.40 6.60
C GLY A 180 1.84 -17.06 5.94
N GLU A 181 0.88 -16.12 5.97
CA GLU A 181 1.08 -14.77 5.45
C GLU A 181 2.11 -13.97 6.26
N ALA A 182 2.11 -14.11 7.58
CA ALA A 182 3.10 -13.47 8.44
C ALA A 182 4.53 -13.95 8.09
N MET A 183 4.70 -15.26 7.88
CA MET A 183 5.97 -15.84 7.47
C MET A 183 6.40 -15.40 6.05
N GLN A 184 5.47 -15.27 5.11
CA GLN A 184 5.74 -14.75 3.77
C GLN A 184 6.15 -13.28 3.80
N PHE A 185 5.55 -12.47 4.68
CA PHE A 185 5.95 -11.08 4.85
C PHE A 185 7.37 -10.95 5.42
N GLY A 186 7.70 -11.78 6.41
CA GLY A 186 9.02 -11.86 7.02
C GLY A 186 9.46 -10.59 7.76
N ARG A 187 10.77 -10.46 8.00
CA ARG A 187 11.33 -9.26 8.64
C ARG A 187 11.99 -8.36 7.61
N LYS A 188 11.65 -7.07 7.59
CA LYS A 188 12.21 -6.10 6.65
C LYS A 188 12.11 -4.67 7.17
N LYS A 189 12.80 -3.74 6.51
CA LYS A 189 12.57 -2.31 6.71
C LYS A 189 11.33 -1.88 5.94
N VAL A 190 10.52 -1.02 6.55
CA VAL A 190 9.34 -0.41 5.93
C VAL A 190 9.30 1.08 6.22
N ILE A 191 8.65 1.82 5.34
CA ILE A 191 8.24 3.20 5.59
C ILE A 191 6.80 3.15 6.11
N VAL A 192 6.55 3.77 7.25
CA VAL A 192 5.22 3.92 7.85
C VAL A 192 4.79 5.37 7.72
N TYR A 193 3.68 5.63 7.06
CA TYR A 193 3.07 6.96 6.96
C TYR A 193 2.05 7.13 8.09
N ILE A 194 2.23 8.16 8.92
CA ILE A 194 1.28 8.53 9.98
C ILE A 194 0.18 9.37 9.35
N LEU A 195 -1.07 8.92 9.43
CA LEU A 195 -2.22 9.58 8.83
C LEU A 195 -2.95 10.44 9.87
N ASP A 196 -3.39 11.63 9.44
CA ASP A 196 -4.25 12.52 10.22
C ASP A 196 -5.70 12.05 10.23
#